data_AF-A0A951CF08-F1
#
_entry.id   AF-A0A951CF08-F1
#
_cell.length_a   1.000
_cell.length_b   1.000
_cell.length_c   1.000
_cell.angle_alpha   90.00
_cell.angle_beta   90.00
_cell.angle_gamma   90.00
#
_symmetry.space_group_name_H-M   'P 1'
#
loop_
_entity.id
_entity.type
_entity.pdbx_description
1 polymer ?
#
loop_
_entity_poly.entity_id
_entity_poly.type
_entity_poly.pdbx_seq_one_letter_code
_entity_poly.pdbx_strand_id
1 'polypeptide(L)' 'MKQTPEHNEMPAEINFSKGVRGLHYIAPDATVFVPASIERGVWEYFSEKAEQKGVELSELLSEVLRRDIEINEALR' A
#
# COMPACT_ATOMS: atom_id res chain seq x y z
N MET A 1 3.75 -44.22 14.18
CA MET A 1 3.49 -42.83 14.59
C MET A 1 4.34 -41.94 13.69
N LYS A 2 3.73 -41.02 12.92
CA LYS A 2 4.48 -40.12 12.02
C LYS A 2 5.13 -39.02 12.86
N GLN A 3 6.44 -38.85 12.73
CA GLN A 3 7.19 -37.76 13.36
C GLN A 3 6.79 -36.43 12.71
N THR A 4 6.40 -35.46 13.53
CA THR A 4 6.24 -34.06 13.17
C THR A 4 7.64 -33.47 12.95
N PRO A 5 7.92 -32.74 11.86
CA PRO A 5 9.21 -32.11 11.68
C PRO A 5 9.39 -31.01 12.74
N GLU A 6 10.49 -31.10 13.49
CA GLU A 6 10.86 -30.08 14.47
C GLU A 6 11.06 -28.73 13.77
N HIS A 7 10.26 -27.77 14.18
CA HIS A 7 10.34 -26.40 13.72
C HIS A 7 11.40 -25.67 14.53
N ASN A 8 12.69 -25.75 14.18
CA ASN A 8 13.67 -24.86 14.79
C ASN A 8 15.01 -24.76 14.05
N GLU A 9 15.10 -23.86 13.07
CA GLU A 9 16.20 -22.91 13.01
C GLU A 9 15.80 -21.78 12.05
N MET A 10 15.35 -20.66 12.62
CA MET A 10 15.26 -19.42 11.85
C MET A 10 16.68 -19.07 11.40
N PRO A 11 16.91 -18.76 10.10
CA PRO A 11 18.23 -18.38 9.61
C PRO A 11 18.81 -17.23 10.44
N ALA A 12 20.13 -17.22 10.64
CA ALA A 12 20.80 -16.20 11.45
C ALA A 12 20.58 -14.77 10.92
N GLU A 13 20.29 -14.65 9.62
CA GLU A 13 19.93 -13.41 8.94
C GLU A 13 18.57 -12.84 9.40
N ILE A 14 17.68 -13.70 9.91
CA ILE A 14 16.34 -13.31 10.36
C ILE A 14 16.34 -13.20 11.89
N ASN A 15 16.65 -12.00 12.38
CA ASN A 15 16.68 -11.70 13.81
C ASN A 15 15.46 -10.89 14.27
N PHE A 16 14.51 -11.55 14.95
CA PHE A 16 13.33 -10.91 15.56
C PHE A 16 13.51 -10.48 17.02
N SER A 17 14.72 -10.54 17.59
CA SER A 17 14.96 -10.18 19.01
C SER A 17 14.60 -8.73 19.38
N LYS A 18 14.53 -7.85 18.37
CA LYS A 18 14.10 -6.45 18.50
C LYS A 18 12.68 -6.19 17.97
N GLY A 19 11.98 -7.24 17.55
CA GLY A 19 10.62 -7.13 17.02
C GLY A 19 9.63 -6.75 18.11
N VAL A 20 8.94 -5.63 17.94
CA VAL A 20 7.87 -5.20 18.85
C VAL A 20 6.53 -5.63 18.27
N ARG A 21 5.75 -6.40 19.04
CA ARG A 21 4.39 -6.79 18.64
C ARG A 21 3.56 -5.53 18.41
N GLY A 22 2.99 -5.38 17.22
CA GLY A 22 2.17 -4.23 16.85
C GLY A 22 2.93 -3.08 16.17
N LEU A 23 4.25 -3.16 15.98
CA LEU A 23 5.01 -2.08 15.28
C LEU A 23 4.60 -1.92 13.80
N HIS A 24 4.16 -3.01 13.18
CA HIS A 24 3.63 -3.03 11.81
C HIS A 24 2.09 -3.23 11.78
N TYR A 25 1.41 -2.93 12.89
CA TYR A 25 -0.04 -2.98 12.94
C TYR A 25 -0.63 -1.80 12.16
N ILE A 26 -1.40 -2.12 11.12
CA ILE A 26 -2.23 -1.16 10.41
C ILE A 26 -3.60 -1.20 11.07
N ALA A 27 -4.05 -0.06 11.60
CA ALA A 27 -5.39 0.04 12.20
C ALA A 27 -6.47 -0.24 11.13
N PRO A 28 -7.63 -0.82 11.49
CA PRO A 28 -8.68 -1.17 10.53
C PRO A 28 -9.22 0.03 9.74
N ASP A 29 -9.14 1.22 10.33
CA ASP A 29 -9.58 2.50 9.79
C ASP A 29 -8.44 3.34 9.20
N ALA A 30 -7.20 2.85 9.24
CA ALA A 30 -6.07 3.56 8.67
C ALA A 30 -6.19 3.61 7.14
N THR A 31 -6.00 4.81 6.58
CA THR A 31 -5.82 4.94 5.13
C THR A 31 -4.42 4.49 4.76
N VAL A 32 -4.32 3.45 3.93
CA VAL A 32 -3.05 2.88 3.48
C VAL A 32 -2.87 3.15 2.00
N PHE A 33 -1.76 3.80 1.66
CA PHE A 33 -1.32 3.93 0.28
C PHE A 33 -0.37 2.77 -0.05
N VAL A 34 -0.71 2.01 -1.09
CA VAL A 34 0.11 0.90 -1.56
C VAL A 34 1.01 1.36 -2.71
N PRO A 35 2.26 0.89 -2.78
CA PRO A 35 3.12 1.16 -3.94
C PRO A 35 2.48 0.61 -5.22
N ALA A 36 2.40 1.45 -6.25
CA ALA A 36 1.93 1.06 -7.57
C ALA A 36 2.87 1.62 -8.64
N SER A 37 3.12 0.81 -9.68
CA SER A 37 3.85 1.28 -10.86
C SER A 37 2.93 2.13 -11.72
N ILE A 38 3.34 3.37 -11.96
CA ILE A 38 2.62 4.32 -12.81
C ILE A 38 3.55 4.68 -13.98
N GLU A 39 2.98 4.77 -15.18
CA GLU A 39 3.71 5.23 -16.36
C GLU A 39 4.22 6.66 -16.12
N ARG A 40 5.41 6.98 -16.63
CA ARG A 40 6.12 8.24 -16.34
C ARG A 40 5.28 9.46 -16.74
N GLY A 41 4.74 9.49 -17.95
CA GLY A 41 3.93 10.62 -18.43
C GLY A 41 2.68 10.85 -17.58
N VAL A 42 2.02 9.76 -17.17
CA VAL A 42 0.89 9.83 -16.22
C VAL A 42 1.32 10.39 -14.87
N TRP A 43 2.47 9.95 -14.35
CA TRP A 43 3.02 10.44 -13.09
C TRP A 43 3.36 11.93 -13.16
N GLU A 44 4.05 12.37 -14.22
CA GLU A 44 4.44 13.77 -14.42
C GLU A 44 3.21 14.68 -14.53
N TYR A 45 2.21 14.26 -15.32
CA TYR A 45 0.95 14.99 -15.46
C TYR A 45 0.24 15.19 -14.11
N PHE A 46 0.07 14.13 -13.33
CA PHE A 46 -0.64 14.25 -12.04
C PHE A 46 0.20 14.94 -10.96
N SER A 47 1.53 14.85 -11.03
CA SER A 47 2.41 15.57 -10.09
C SER A 47 2.26 17.07 -10.25
N GLU A 48 2.30 17.59 -11.48
CA GLU A 48 2.09 19.01 -11.75
C GLU A 48 0.70 19.47 -11.28
N LYS A 49 -0.34 18.64 -11.47
CA LYS A 49 -1.71 18.96 -11.02
C LYS A 49 -1.85 18.92 -9.51
N ALA A 50 -1.18 18.01 -8.82
CA ALA A 50 -1.17 17.92 -7.37
C ALA A 50 -0.52 19.17 -6.75
N GLU A 51 0.63 19.60 -7.30
CA GLU A 51 1.30 20.85 -6.89
C GLU A 51 0.40 22.07 -7.10
N GLN A 52 -0.25 22.20 -8.27
CA GLN A 52 -1.19 23.29 -8.57
C GLN A 52 -2.38 23.34 -7.59
N LYS A 53 -2.82 22.18 -7.10
CA LYS A 53 -3.92 22.04 -6.15
C LYS A 53 -3.46 22.14 -4.68
N GLY A 54 -2.15 22.08 -4.41
CA GLY A 54 -1.61 22.04 -3.06
C GLY A 54 -1.96 20.77 -2.28
N VAL A 55 -2.09 19.64 -2.98
CA VAL A 55 -2.40 18.32 -2.38
C VAL A 55 -1.32 17.30 -2.72
N GLU A 56 -1.26 16.20 -1.98
CA GLU A 56 -0.32 15.12 -2.28
C GLU A 56 -0.72 14.34 -3.55
N LEU A 57 0.27 13.89 -4.32
CA LEU A 57 0.04 13.10 -5.54
C LEU A 57 -0.81 11.85 -5.26
N SER A 58 -0.53 11.14 -4.16
CA SER A 58 -1.27 9.94 -3.77
C SER A 58 -2.73 10.23 -3.44
N GLU A 59 -3.01 11.40 -2.88
CA GLU A 59 -4.38 11.87 -2.59
C GLU A 59 -5.12 12.15 -3.90
N LEU A 60 -4.52 12.93 -4.80
CA LEU A 60 -5.11 13.25 -6.11
C LEU A 60 -5.38 12.00 -6.94
N LEU A 61 -4.43 11.08 -7.02
CA LEU A 61 -4.62 9.81 -7.73
C LEU A 61 -5.73 8.97 -7.11
N SER A 62 -5.82 8.94 -5.78
CA SER A 62 -6.90 8.22 -5.09
C SER A 62 -8.27 8.82 -5.38
N GLU A 63 -8.38 10.15 -5.44
CA GLU A 63 -9.61 10.85 -5.83
C GLU A 63 -10.03 10.49 -7.26
N VAL A 64 -9.10 10.57 -8.21
CA VAL A 64 -9.35 10.26 -9.62
C VAL A 64 -9.79 8.81 -9.80
N LEU A 65 -9.09 7.86 -9.17
CA LEU A 65 -9.42 6.43 -9.26
C LEU A 65 -10.75 6.10 -8.60
N ARG A 66 -11.08 6.69 -7.44
CA ARG A 66 -12.41 6.52 -6.82
C ARG A 66 -13.50 7.02 -7.74
N ARG A 67 -13.31 8.17 -8.37
CA ARG A 67 -14.31 8.72 -9.28
C ARG A 67 -14.53 7.84 -10.51
N ASP A 68 -13.46 7.27 -11.04
CA ASP A 68 -13.54 6.30 -12.14
C ASP A 68 -14.31 5.02 -11.72
N ILE A 69 -14.06 4.50 -10.51
CA ILE A 69 -14.81 3.36 -9.95
C ILE A 69 -16.30 3.69 -9.85
N GLU A 70 -16.67 4.83 -9.25
CA GLU A 70 -18.07 5.25 -9.10
C GLU A 70 -18.79 5.34 -10.45
N ILE A 71 -18.14 5.91 -11.46
CA ILE A 71 -18.70 6.03 -12.82
C ILE A 71 -18.89 4.64 -13.43
N ASN A 72 -17.88 3.77 -13.33
CA ASN A 72 -17.95 2.41 -13.87
C ASN A 72 -19.01 1.55 -13.18
N GLU A 73 -19.23 1.73 -11.88
CA GLU A 73 -20.29 1.04 -11.14
C GLU A 73 -21.68 1.58 -11.46
N ALA A 74 -21.84 2.88 -11.68
CA ALA A 74 -23.13 3.49 -12.05
C ALA A 74 -23.61 3.14 -13.47
N LEU A 75 -22.67 2.75 -14.35
CA LEU A 75 -22.96 2.32 -15.72
C LEU A 75 -23.28 0.81 -15.84
N ARG A 76 -23.16 0.05 -14.74
CA ARG A 76 -23.57 -1.36 -14.67
C ARG A 76 -25.03 -1.51 -14.26
#